data_AF-A0A2X2BS40-F1
#
_entry.id   AF-A0A2X2BS40-F1
#
_cell.length_a   1.000
_cell.length_b   1.000
_cell.length_c   1.000
_cell.angle_alpha   90.00
_cell.angle_beta   90.00
_cell.angle_gamma   90.00
#
_symmetry.space_group_name_H-M   'P 1'
#
loop_
_entity.id
_entity.type
_entity.pdbx_description
1 polymer ?
#
loop_
_entity_poly.entity_id
_entity_poly.type
_entity_poly.pdbx_seq_one_letter_code
_entity_poly.pdbx_strand_id
1 'polypeptide(L)'
;MQCYSLFVALIALINGILGGIGGWFGYEDFSLELILGWVFAPIAFLIGVPWSEATIAGSFIGQKLVINEFYAYSEFSKYLQDESQLAAAGLMALSEQTKVIISFALCGFANLSSVAVLLGGLGGMAPNRRKDVARLGMKAVLAGTLSNLMSATIAGFFFALTAMAVVAA
;
A
#
# COMPACT_ATOMS: atom_id res chain seq x y z
N MET A 1 -4.65 -18.95 3.65
CA MET A 1 -3.72 -18.87 4.80
C MET A 1 -2.29 -19.28 4.47
N GLN A 2 -2.04 -20.38 3.74
CA GLN A 2 -0.66 -20.86 3.50
C GLN A 2 0.25 -19.90 2.70
N CYS A 3 -0.26 -19.22 1.66
CA CYS A 3 0.54 -18.27 0.89
C CYS A 3 0.88 -16.98 1.66
N TYR A 4 0.03 -16.56 2.60
CA TYR A 4 0.22 -15.34 3.39
C TYR A 4 1.46 -15.44 4.28
N SER A 5 1.59 -16.54 5.03
CA SER A 5 2.77 -16.81 5.87
C SER A 5 4.07 -16.88 5.06
N LEU A 6 4.00 -17.31 3.80
CA LEU A 6 5.16 -17.39 2.91
C LEU A 6 5.62 -16.00 2.46
N PHE A 7 4.69 -15.10 2.13
CA PHE A 7 5.01 -13.70 1.82
C PHE A 7 5.61 -12.98 3.03
N VAL A 8 5.01 -13.13 4.21
CA VAL A 8 5.54 -12.51 5.46
C VAL A 8 6.95 -13.01 5.76
N ALA A 9 7.20 -14.32 5.65
CA ALA A 9 8.53 -14.88 5.87
C ALA A 9 9.56 -14.38 4.85
N LEU A 10 9.18 -14.26 3.57
CA LEU A 10 10.06 -13.74 2.54
C LEU A 10 10.40 -12.26 2.75
N ILE A 11 9.41 -11.46 3.15
CA ILE A 11 9.63 -10.04 3.46
C ILE A 11 10.53 -9.90 4.68
N ALA A 12 10.32 -10.71 5.73
CA ALA A 12 11.20 -10.73 6.90
C ALA A 12 12.65 -11.10 6.53
N LEU A 13 12.84 -12.06 5.61
CA LEU A 13 14.16 -12.39 5.09
C LEU A 13 14.79 -11.22 4.32
N ILE A 14 14.02 -10.57 3.44
CA ILE A 14 14.49 -9.40 2.68
C ILE A 14 14.86 -8.27 3.63
N ASN A 15 14.03 -7.96 4.63
CA ASN A 15 14.32 -6.93 5.64
C ASN A 15 15.54 -7.29 6.48
N GLY A 16 15.76 -8.56 6.81
CA GLY A 16 16.99 -9.00 7.49
C GLY A 16 18.25 -8.79 6.64
N ILE A 17 18.19 -9.05 5.33
CA ILE A 17 19.30 -8.79 4.40
C ILE A 17 19.53 -7.27 4.25
N LEU A 18 18.45 -6.50 4.06
CA LEU A 18 18.50 -5.05 3.90
C LEU A 18 19.04 -4.37 5.17
N GLY A 19 18.62 -4.80 6.37
CA GLY A 19 19.15 -4.31 7.63
C GLY A 19 20.62 -4.67 7.83
N GLY A 20 21.05 -5.86 7.39
CA GLY A 20 22.47 -6.25 7.40
C GLY A 20 23.34 -5.37 6.49
N ILE A 21 22.86 -5.07 5.28
CA ILE A 21 23.52 -4.15 4.34
C ILE A 21 23.49 -2.72 4.88
N GLY A 22 22.34 -2.27 5.38
CA GLY A 22 22.15 -0.95 5.97
C GLY A 22 23.05 -0.72 7.17
N GLY A 23 23.25 -1.75 8.01
CA GLY A 23 24.19 -1.73 9.13
C GLY A 23 25.64 -1.46 8.70
N TRP A 24 26.06 -1.86 7.49
CA TRP A 24 27.39 -1.50 6.96
C TRP A 24 27.53 -0.01 6.65
N PHE A 25 26.42 0.69 6.43
CA PHE A 25 26.36 2.13 6.19
C PHE A 25 25.84 2.93 7.41
N GLY A 26 25.64 2.29 8.56
CA GLY A 26 25.12 2.93 9.78
C GLY A 26 23.60 3.13 9.81
N TYR A 27 22.85 2.44 8.94
CA TYR A 27 21.38 2.46 8.87
C TYR A 27 20.81 1.08 9.22
N GLU A 28 20.71 0.75 10.50
CA GLU A 28 20.23 -0.57 10.96
C GLU A 28 18.73 -0.80 10.68
N ASP A 29 17.94 0.28 10.58
CA ASP A 29 16.49 0.23 10.31
C ASP A 29 16.16 0.21 8.80
N PHE A 30 17.12 -0.14 7.94
CA PHE A 30 16.90 -0.15 6.50
C PHE A 30 15.99 -1.31 6.09
N SER A 31 14.78 -0.99 5.63
CA SER A 31 13.75 -1.97 5.31
C SER A 31 13.09 -1.74 3.94
N LEU A 32 12.41 -2.77 3.43
CA LEU A 32 11.67 -2.71 2.17
C LEU A 32 10.53 -1.69 2.26
N GLU A 33 9.90 -1.57 3.43
CA GLU A 33 8.85 -0.60 3.72
C GLU A 33 9.37 0.83 3.63
N LEU A 34 10.59 1.09 4.11
CA LEU A 34 11.21 2.41 4.01
C LEU A 34 11.47 2.79 2.55
N ILE A 35 12.03 1.86 1.76
CA ILE A 35 12.30 2.07 0.33
C ILE A 35 11.01 2.38 -0.42
N LEU A 36 9.97 1.56 -0.21
CA LEU A 36 8.66 1.77 -0.83
C LEU A 36 8.02 3.07 -0.36
N GLY A 37 8.17 3.41 0.92
CA GLY A 37 7.73 4.68 1.50
C GLY A 37 8.29 5.88 0.75
N TRP A 38 9.60 5.92 0.54
CA TRP A 38 10.25 7.01 -0.20
C TRP A 38 9.85 7.06 -1.68
N VAL A 39 9.74 5.91 -2.34
CA VAL A 39 9.37 5.85 -3.77
C VAL A 39 7.93 6.30 -4.01
N PHE A 40 7.01 5.93 -3.12
CA PHE A 40 5.58 6.22 -3.27
C PHE A 40 5.09 7.45 -2.49
N ALA A 41 5.94 8.08 -1.66
CA ALA A 41 5.60 9.31 -0.95
C ALA A 41 5.10 10.44 -1.87
N PRO A 42 5.69 10.71 -3.06
CA PRO A 42 5.17 11.72 -3.97
C PRO A 42 3.75 11.42 -4.45
N ILE A 43 3.43 10.13 -4.65
CA ILE A 43 2.10 9.68 -5.06
C ILE A 43 1.11 9.83 -3.90
N ALA A 44 1.51 9.47 -2.67
CA ALA A 44 0.71 9.66 -1.47
C ALA A 44 0.39 11.15 -1.23
N PHE A 45 1.37 12.03 -1.45
CA PHE A 45 1.15 13.47 -1.37
C PHE A 45 0.16 13.97 -2.43
N LEU A 46 0.27 13.48 -3.68
CA LEU A 46 -0.64 13.85 -4.77
C LEU A 46 -2.10 13.48 -4.53
N ILE A 47 -2.37 12.39 -3.81
CA ILE A 47 -3.74 11.96 -3.47
C ILE A 47 -4.32 12.67 -2.23
N GLY A 48 -3.57 13.61 -1.63
CA GLY A 48 -4.04 14.48 -0.55
C GLY A 48 -3.57 14.10 0.86
N VAL A 49 -2.54 13.26 1.01
CA VAL A 49 -1.92 12.96 2.31
C VAL A 49 -0.93 14.08 2.70
N PRO A 50 -0.92 14.57 3.95
CA PRO A 50 0.08 15.51 4.42
C PRO A 50 1.51 14.99 4.27
N TRP A 51 2.48 15.86 3.95
CA TRP A 51 3.86 15.43 3.72
C TRP A 51 4.50 14.70 4.91
N SER A 52 4.13 15.08 6.14
CA SER A 52 4.58 14.40 7.36
C SER A 52 4.17 12.93 7.46
N GLU A 53 3.06 12.56 6.81
CA GLU A 53 2.50 11.21 6.82
C GLU A 53 2.70 10.49 5.47
N ALA A 54 3.18 11.20 4.44
CA ALA A 54 3.26 10.72 3.07
C ALA A 54 4.21 9.52 2.91
N THR A 55 5.32 9.46 3.67
CA THR A 55 6.23 8.32 3.63
C THR A 55 5.58 7.05 4.19
N ILE A 56 4.79 7.18 5.26
CA ILE A 56 4.06 6.05 5.86
C ILE A 56 2.96 5.58 4.90
N ALA A 57 2.15 6.51 4.40
CA ALA A 57 1.09 6.21 3.43
C ALA A 57 1.65 5.60 2.13
N GLY A 58 2.78 6.13 1.65
CA GLY A 58 3.50 5.63 0.48
C GLY A 58 3.97 4.19 0.66
N SER A 59 4.42 3.82 1.86
CA SER A 59 4.85 2.45 2.17
C SER A 59 3.70 1.47 1.94
N PHE A 60 2.50 1.75 2.45
CA PHE A 60 1.34 0.88 2.24
C PHE A 60 0.92 0.78 0.76
N ILE A 61 0.94 1.90 0.03
CA ILE A 61 0.63 1.90 -1.42
C ILE A 61 1.65 1.03 -2.19
N GLY A 62 2.93 1.16 -1.86
CA GLY A 62 3.99 0.35 -2.46
C GLY A 62 3.87 -1.13 -2.10
N GLN A 63 3.62 -1.45 -0.82
CA GLN A 63 3.41 -2.82 -0.35
C GLN A 63 2.25 -3.48 -1.09
N LYS A 64 1.14 -2.76 -1.27
CA LYS A 64 0.01 -3.26 -2.05
C LYS A 64 0.43 -3.64 -3.47
N LEU A 65 1.12 -2.73 -4.16
CA LEU A 65 1.49 -2.90 -5.56
C LEU A 65 2.47 -4.06 -5.77
N VAL A 66 3.50 -4.13 -4.94
CA VAL A 66 4.61 -5.09 -5.08
C VAL A 66 4.24 -6.46 -4.49
N ILE A 67 3.59 -6.47 -3.34
CA ILE A 67 3.25 -7.69 -2.59
C ILE A 67 1.77 -8.03 -2.83
N ASN A 68 0.86 -7.42 -2.08
CA ASN A 68 -0.59 -7.51 -2.22
C ASN A 68 -1.28 -6.62 -1.17
N GLU A 69 -2.58 -6.39 -1.37
CA GLU A 69 -3.44 -5.60 -0.49
C GLU A 69 -3.63 -6.24 0.90
N PHE A 70 -3.66 -7.56 1.03
CA PHE A 70 -3.86 -8.22 2.34
C PHE A 70 -2.69 -7.96 3.30
N TYR A 71 -1.46 -8.01 2.80
CA TYR A 71 -0.27 -7.68 3.57
C TYR A 71 -0.28 -6.19 3.96
N ALA A 72 -0.56 -5.31 2.99
CA ALA A 72 -0.67 -3.88 3.26
C ALA A 72 -1.76 -3.55 4.30
N TYR A 73 -2.92 -4.23 4.26
CA TYR A 73 -3.97 -4.08 5.28
C TYR A 73 -3.55 -4.63 6.64
N SER A 74 -2.80 -5.73 6.70
CA SER A 74 -2.28 -6.24 7.97
C SER A 74 -1.35 -5.24 8.63
N GLU A 75 -0.46 -4.60 7.87
CA GLU A 75 0.43 -3.57 8.39
C GLU A 75 -0.34 -2.29 8.75
N PHE A 76 -1.28 -1.87 7.90
CA PHE A 76 -2.12 -0.69 8.16
C PHE A 76 -3.02 -0.86 9.38
N SER A 77 -3.50 -2.07 9.68
CA SER A 77 -4.36 -2.33 10.85
C SER A 77 -3.69 -2.01 12.19
N LYS A 78 -2.35 -2.03 12.24
CA LYS A 78 -1.56 -1.60 13.41
C LYS A 78 -1.72 -0.11 13.69
N TYR A 79 -1.99 0.69 12.66
CA TYR A 79 -2.19 2.13 12.74
C TYR A 79 -3.66 2.54 13.01
N LEU A 80 -4.57 1.57 13.04
CA LEU A 80 -5.98 1.77 13.38
C LEU A 80 -6.29 1.53 14.87
N GLN A 81 -5.28 1.12 15.65
CA GLN A 81 -5.44 0.90 17.09
C GLN A 81 -5.48 2.23 17.88
N ASP A 82 -5.87 2.15 19.14
CA ASP A 82 -5.90 3.30 20.04
C ASP A 82 -4.50 3.95 20.20
N GLU A 83 -4.47 5.26 20.42
CA GLU A 83 -3.22 6.03 20.56
C GLU A 83 -2.28 5.47 21.65
N SER A 84 -2.85 4.88 22.70
CA SER A 84 -2.08 4.24 23.78
C SER A 84 -1.29 3.01 23.29
N GLN A 85 -1.85 2.24 22.34
CA GLN A 85 -1.21 1.08 21.74
C GLN A 85 -0.19 1.48 20.67
N LEU A 86 -0.48 2.52 19.89
CA LEU A 86 0.44 3.13 18.93
C LEU A 86 1.72 3.62 19.61
N ALA A 87 1.59 4.34 20.73
CA ALA A 87 2.72 4.85 21.49
C ALA A 87 3.58 3.71 22.06
N ALA A 88 2.97 2.63 22.54
CA ALA A 88 3.69 1.45 23.02
C ALA A 88 4.46 0.72 21.89
N ALA A 89 3.96 0.81 20.65
CA ALA A 89 4.61 0.25 19.47
C ALA A 89 5.64 1.21 18.81
N GLY A 90 5.82 2.43 19.34
CA GLY A 90 6.70 3.45 18.75
C GLY A 90 6.20 4.00 17.41
N LEU A 91 4.91 3.87 17.11
CA LEU A 91 4.31 4.27 15.83
C LEU A 91 3.71 5.68 15.91
N MET A 92 3.84 6.43 14.82
CA MET A 92 3.22 7.75 14.69
C MET A 92 1.70 7.61 14.47
N ALA A 93 0.91 8.34 15.26
CA ALA A 93 -0.52 8.45 15.03
C ALA A 93 -0.80 9.16 13.68
N LEU A 94 -1.61 8.53 12.84
CA LEU A 94 -2.03 9.09 11.55
C LEU A 94 -3.32 9.90 11.74
N SER A 95 -3.44 11.00 11.00
CA SER A 95 -4.69 11.75 10.90
C SER A 95 -5.85 10.89 10.37
N GLU A 96 -7.07 11.16 10.83
CA GLU A 96 -8.28 10.45 10.38
C GLU A 96 -8.48 10.57 8.86
N GLN A 97 -8.16 11.73 8.28
CA GLN A 97 -8.19 11.94 6.84
C GLN A 97 -7.25 10.97 6.11
N THR A 98 -6.01 10.82 6.60
CA THR A 98 -5.04 9.90 6.00
C THR A 98 -5.47 8.44 6.14
N LYS A 99 -6.05 8.05 7.29
CA LYS A 99 -6.61 6.69 7.46
C LYS A 99 -7.71 6.41 6.42
N VAL A 100 -8.59 7.37 6.15
CA VAL A 100 -9.61 7.25 5.10
C VAL A 100 -8.96 7.12 3.72
N ILE A 101 -8.04 8.01 3.36
CA ILE A 101 -7.35 7.99 2.05
C ILE A 101 -6.64 6.64 1.83
N ILE A 102 -5.87 6.16 2.82
CA ILE A 102 -5.15 4.87 2.73
C ILE A 102 -6.15 3.72 2.57
N SER A 103 -7.27 3.73 3.31
CA SER A 103 -8.29 2.68 3.22
C SER A 103 -8.84 2.53 1.80
N PHE A 104 -9.13 3.64 1.12
CA PHE A 104 -9.58 3.63 -0.28
C PHE A 104 -8.45 3.31 -1.27
N ALA A 105 -7.25 3.83 -1.03
CA ALA A 105 -6.08 3.55 -1.86
C ALA A 105 -5.75 2.05 -1.85
N LEU A 106 -5.93 1.38 -0.70
CA LEU A 106 -5.67 -0.05 -0.55
C LEU A 106 -6.77 -0.95 -1.11
N CYS A 107 -8.02 -0.47 -1.22
CA CYS A 107 -9.19 -1.27 -1.55
C CYS A 107 -9.24 -1.73 -3.03
N GLY A 108 -8.45 -2.73 -3.39
CA GLY A 108 -8.51 -3.36 -4.71
C GLY A 108 -7.35 -4.30 -5.00
N PHE A 109 -7.56 -5.26 -5.88
CA PHE A 109 -6.60 -6.32 -6.23
C PHE A 109 -5.55 -5.88 -7.28
N ALA A 110 -5.28 -4.58 -7.43
CA ALA A 110 -4.32 -4.07 -8.39
C ALA A 110 -2.89 -4.25 -7.86
N ASN A 111 -2.30 -5.41 -8.13
CA ASN A 111 -0.95 -5.79 -7.72
C ASN A 111 -0.30 -6.73 -8.76
N LEU A 112 1.02 -6.93 -8.67
CA LEU A 112 1.74 -7.78 -9.63
C LEU A 112 1.30 -9.25 -9.58
N SER A 113 0.96 -9.76 -8.39
CA SER A 113 0.51 -11.16 -8.22
C SER A 113 -0.85 -11.43 -8.92
N SER A 114 -1.72 -10.43 -8.99
CA SER A 114 -3.03 -10.53 -9.66
C SER A 114 -2.91 -10.78 -11.16
N VAL A 115 -1.81 -10.39 -11.80
CA VAL A 115 -1.56 -10.73 -13.21
C VAL A 115 -1.45 -12.25 -13.39
N ALA A 116 -0.76 -12.94 -12.48
CA ALA A 116 -0.65 -14.39 -12.50
C ALA A 116 -2.00 -15.07 -12.23
N VAL A 117 -2.80 -14.50 -11.32
CA VAL A 117 -4.17 -14.98 -11.03
C VAL A 117 -5.07 -14.84 -12.27
N LEU A 118 -5.03 -13.69 -12.96
CA LEU A 118 -5.79 -13.48 -14.20
C LEU A 118 -5.31 -14.41 -15.32
N LEU A 119 -4.01 -14.68 -15.42
CA LEU A 119 -3.48 -15.68 -16.35
C LEU A 119 -3.96 -17.10 -16.06
N GLY A 120 -4.07 -17.48 -14.78
CA GLY A 120 -4.63 -18.77 -14.37
C GLY A 120 -6.14 -18.85 -14.64
N GLY A 121 -6.90 -17.86 -14.19
CA GLY A 121 -8.36 -17.82 -14.31
C GLY A 121 -8.85 -17.56 -15.73
N LEU A 122 -8.68 -16.32 -16.22
CA LEU A 122 -9.10 -15.92 -17.58
C LEU A 122 -8.35 -16.70 -18.65
N GLY A 123 -7.06 -16.99 -18.43
CA GLY A 123 -6.30 -17.82 -19.36
C GLY A 123 -6.73 -19.29 -19.35
N GLY A 124 -7.31 -19.80 -18.26
CA GLY A 124 -7.98 -21.10 -18.23
C GLY A 124 -9.27 -21.12 -19.06
N MET A 125 -10.09 -20.06 -18.94
CA MET A 125 -11.34 -19.91 -19.66
C MET A 125 -11.15 -19.65 -21.17
N ALA A 126 -10.11 -18.88 -21.53
CA ALA A 126 -9.81 -18.51 -22.91
C ALA A 126 -8.32 -18.81 -23.22
N PRO A 127 -7.93 -20.08 -23.42
CA PRO A 127 -6.54 -20.49 -23.58
C PRO A 127 -5.85 -19.82 -24.78
N ASN A 128 -6.59 -19.59 -25.87
CA ASN A 128 -6.09 -18.90 -27.06
C ASN A 128 -5.72 -17.43 -26.81
N ARG A 129 -6.20 -16.83 -25.71
CA ARG A 129 -5.99 -15.42 -25.35
C ARG A 129 -5.01 -15.19 -24.20
N ARG A 130 -4.34 -16.25 -23.71
CA ARG A 130 -3.32 -16.14 -22.65
C ARG A 130 -2.24 -15.10 -22.94
N LYS A 131 -1.80 -15.03 -24.21
CA LYS A 131 -0.77 -14.07 -24.65
C LYS A 131 -1.26 -12.61 -24.52
N ASP A 132 -2.52 -12.34 -24.84
CA ASP A 132 -3.11 -11.02 -24.67
C ASP A 132 -3.20 -10.63 -23.20
N VAL A 133 -3.65 -11.56 -22.35
CA VAL A 133 -3.77 -11.35 -20.90
C VAL A 133 -2.40 -11.05 -20.29
N ALA A 134 -1.36 -11.80 -20.66
CA ALA A 134 0.01 -11.56 -20.19
C ALA A 134 0.51 -10.18 -20.63
N ARG A 135 0.30 -9.82 -21.90
CA ARG A 135 0.74 -8.55 -22.49
C ARG A 135 0.03 -7.35 -21.87
N LEU A 136 -1.26 -7.47 -21.56
CA LEU A 136 -2.06 -6.38 -20.99
C LEU A 136 -1.98 -6.33 -19.46
N GLY A 137 -1.49 -7.37 -18.79
CA GLY A 137 -1.47 -7.51 -17.34
C GLY A 137 -0.89 -6.28 -16.62
N MET A 138 0.30 -5.82 -17.01
CA MET A 138 0.93 -4.64 -16.39
C MET A 138 0.12 -3.35 -16.62
N LYS A 139 -0.50 -3.21 -17.79
CA LYS A 139 -1.38 -2.06 -18.08
C LYS A 139 -2.66 -2.13 -17.23
N ALA A 140 -3.21 -3.32 -17.04
CA ALA A 140 -4.38 -3.54 -16.20
C ALA A 140 -4.08 -3.25 -14.72
N VAL A 141 -2.90 -3.65 -14.22
CA VAL A 141 -2.45 -3.28 -12.87
C VAL A 141 -2.35 -1.77 -12.73
N LEU A 142 -1.68 -1.08 -13.65
CA LEU A 142 -1.57 0.37 -13.62
C LEU A 142 -2.94 1.06 -13.65
N ALA A 143 -3.84 0.63 -14.54
CA ALA A 143 -5.20 1.17 -14.63
C ALA A 143 -6.00 0.93 -13.35
N GLY A 144 -5.91 -0.27 -12.76
CA GLY A 144 -6.52 -0.59 -11.47
C GLY A 144 -5.99 0.30 -10.35
N THR A 145 -4.66 0.46 -10.27
CA THR A 145 -4.03 1.31 -9.26
C THR A 145 -4.48 2.77 -9.39
N LEU A 146 -4.54 3.31 -10.60
CA LEU A 146 -5.05 4.67 -10.83
C LEU A 146 -6.52 4.80 -10.42
N SER A 147 -7.36 3.79 -10.68
CA SER A 147 -8.76 3.77 -10.23
C SER A 147 -8.88 3.83 -8.71
N ASN A 148 -8.03 3.08 -8.01
CA ASN A 148 -7.94 3.10 -6.55
C ASN A 148 -7.48 4.46 -6.01
N LEU A 149 -6.41 5.01 -6.58
CA LEU A 149 -5.87 6.32 -6.17
C LEU A 149 -6.86 7.46 -6.45
N MET A 150 -7.61 7.39 -7.55
CA MET A 150 -8.67 8.35 -7.85
C MET A 150 -9.79 8.28 -6.80
N SER A 151 -10.23 7.06 -6.43
CA SER A 151 -11.23 6.87 -5.37
C SER A 151 -10.75 7.41 -4.02
N ALA A 152 -9.47 7.20 -3.69
CA ALA A 152 -8.83 7.73 -2.49
C ALA A 152 -8.78 9.26 -2.47
N THR A 153 -8.45 9.87 -3.60
CA THR A 153 -8.42 11.33 -3.75
C THR A 153 -9.82 11.93 -3.56
N ILE A 154 -10.85 11.30 -4.13
CA ILE A 154 -12.25 11.72 -3.96
C ILE A 154 -12.67 11.62 -2.49
N ALA A 155 -12.34 10.51 -1.83
CA ALA A 155 -12.63 10.32 -0.41
C ALA A 155 -11.94 11.38 0.47
N GLY A 156 -10.65 11.63 0.23
CA GLY A 156 -9.89 12.68 0.92
C GLY A 156 -10.47 14.07 0.72
N PHE A 157 -10.88 14.40 -0.51
CA PHE A 157 -11.49 15.68 -0.84
C PHE A 157 -12.81 15.93 -0.08
N PHE A 158 -13.74 14.98 -0.12
CA PHE A 158 -15.02 15.13 0.57
C PHE A 158 -14.89 15.07 2.10
N PHE A 159 -13.94 14.30 2.62
CA PHE A 159 -13.65 14.28 4.05
C PHE A 159 -13.14 15.65 4.53
N ALA A 160 -12.17 16.23 3.83
CA ALA A 160 -11.65 17.56 4.14
C ALA A 160 -12.73 18.64 4.04
N LEU A 161 -13.60 18.58 3.02
CA LEU A 161 -14.71 19.52 2.86
C LEU A 161 -15.72 19.45 4.02
N THR A 162 -16.08 18.24 4.44
CA THR A 162 -17.03 18.04 5.55
C THR A 162 -16.44 18.50 6.88
N ALA A 163 -15.15 18.22 7.11
CA ALA A 163 -14.45 18.68 8.30
C ALA A 163 -14.47 20.22 8.41
N MET A 164 -14.24 20.94 7.30
CA MET A 164 -14.35 22.40 7.28
C MET A 164 -15.78 22.89 7.54
N ALA A 165 -16.79 22.21 6.98
CA ALA A 165 -18.19 22.59 7.16
C ALA A 165 -18.67 22.43 8.62
N VAL A 166 -18.16 21.41 9.33
CA VAL A 166 -18.45 21.21 10.77
C VAL A 166 -17.76 22.26 11.64
N VAL A 167 -16.56 22.71 11.28
CA VAL A 167 -15.82 23.75 12.02
C VAL A 167 -16.43 25.16 11.79
N ALA A 168 -17.14 25.37 10.69
CA ALA A 168 -17.79 26.64 10.35
C ALA A 168 -19.22 26.78 10.90
N ALA A 169 -19.79 25.74 11.52
CA ALA A 169 -21.14 25.70 12.11
C ALA A 169 -21.07 25.75 13.64
#